data_AF-A0A519CKH1-F1
#
_entry.id   AF-A0A519CKH1-F1
#
_cell.length_a   1.000
_cell.length_b   1.000
_cell.length_c   1.000
_cell.angle_alpha   90.00
_cell.angle_beta   90.00
_cell.angle_gamma   90.00
#
_symmetry.space_group_name_H-M   'P 1'
#
loop_
_entity.id
_entity.type
_entity.pdbx_description
1 polymer ?
#
loop_
_entity_poly.entity_id
_entity_poly.type
_entity_poly.pdbx_seq_one_letter_code
_entity_poly.pdbx_strand_id
1 'polypeptide(L)'
;MILQDISGFEDFTSLAIVAIVIGIIGLSISAPAFANLKARANTLADIMNMSSSSELAKSRADGDECARILGGGHQETWNEFLTEKGLKRR
;
A
#
# COMPACT_ATOMS: atom_id res chain seq x y z
N MET A 1 -23.25 -34.84 -12.51
CA MET A 1 -22.99 -33.55 -11.83
C MET A 1 -24.32 -32.85 -11.67
N ILE A 2 -24.87 -32.78 -10.45
CA ILE A 2 -26.29 -32.44 -10.21
C ILE A 2 -26.64 -30.99 -10.58
N LEU A 3 -25.69 -30.06 -10.50
CA LEU A 3 -25.92 -28.66 -10.86
C LEU A 3 -25.88 -28.37 -12.37
N GLN A 4 -25.18 -29.18 -13.16
CA GLN A 4 -25.05 -28.97 -14.62
C GLN A 4 -26.36 -29.19 -15.39
N ASP A 5 -27.30 -29.91 -14.79
CA ASP A 5 -28.56 -30.32 -15.42
C ASP A 5 -29.69 -29.29 -15.20
N ILE A 6 -29.39 -28.19 -14.50
CA ILE A 6 -30.36 -27.14 -14.18
C ILE A 6 -30.37 -26.08 -15.28
N SER A 7 -31.56 -25.69 -15.75
CA SER A 7 -31.75 -24.61 -16.73
C SER A 7 -31.04 -23.33 -16.29
N GLY A 8 -30.20 -22.76 -17.17
CA GLY A 8 -29.44 -21.53 -16.92
C GLY A 8 -28.07 -21.73 -16.26
N PHE A 9 -27.68 -22.96 -15.91
CA PHE A 9 -26.35 -23.23 -15.32
C PHE A 9 -25.21 -22.74 -16.21
N GLU A 10 -25.32 -22.92 -17.53
CA GLU A 10 -24.31 -22.51 -18.50
C GLU A 10 -24.15 -20.98 -18.57
N ASP A 11 -25.27 -20.25 -18.60
CA ASP A 11 -25.28 -18.78 -18.66
C ASP A 11 -24.68 -18.16 -17.39
N PHE A 12 -25.07 -18.67 -16.22
CA PHE A 12 -24.51 -18.17 -14.96
C PHE A 12 -23.03 -18.54 -14.79
N THR A 13 -22.63 -19.75 -15.20
CA THR A 13 -21.25 -20.22 -15.07
C THR A 13 -20.33 -19.46 -16.04
N SER A 14 -20.76 -19.26 -17.28
CA SER A 14 -19.99 -18.49 -18.27
C SER A 14 -19.80 -17.03 -17.82
N LEU A 15 -20.86 -16.38 -17.31
CA LEU A 15 -20.77 -15.03 -16.75
C LEU A 15 -19.83 -14.98 -15.53
N ALA A 16 -19.93 -15.95 -14.62
CA ALA A 16 -19.07 -16.02 -13.44
C ALA A 16 -17.59 -16.19 -13.81
N ILE A 17 -17.28 -17.02 -14.80
CA ILE A 17 -15.91 -17.20 -15.31
C ILE A 17 -15.38 -15.88 -15.87
N VAL A 18 -16.15 -15.16 -16.68
CA VAL A 18 -15.75 -13.85 -17.23
C VAL A 18 -15.49 -12.85 -16.11
N ALA A 19 -16.36 -12.79 -15.10
CA ALA A 19 -16.16 -11.92 -13.94
C ALA A 19 -14.87 -12.26 -13.17
N ILE A 20 -14.57 -13.55 -12.98
CA ILE A 20 -13.33 -14.00 -12.34
C ILE A 20 -12.11 -13.55 -13.15
N VAL A 21 -12.11 -13.74 -14.47
CA VAL A 21 -10.99 -13.34 -15.32
C VAL A 21 -10.75 -11.84 -15.24
N ILE A 22 -11.81 -11.02 -15.33
CA ILE A 22 -11.71 -9.56 -15.17
C ILE A 22 -11.17 -9.20 -13.78
N GLY A 23 -11.66 -9.87 -12.74
CA GLY A 23 -11.19 -9.69 -11.37
C GLY A 23 -9.70 -10.00 -11.21
N ILE A 24 -9.23 -11.10 -11.79
CA ILE A 24 -7.81 -11.49 -11.76
C ILE A 24 -6.94 -10.46 -12.48
N ILE A 25 -7.36 -9.97 -13.65
CA ILE A 25 -6.62 -8.94 -14.40
C ILE A 25 -6.55 -7.65 -13.59
N GLY A 26 -7.68 -7.18 -13.06
CA GLY A 26 -7.73 -5.99 -12.22
C GLY A 26 -6.85 -6.11 -10.97
N LEU A 27 -6.85 -7.27 -10.32
CA LEU A 27 -6.01 -7.54 -9.17
C LEU A 27 -4.52 -7.61 -9.55
N SER A 28 -4.19 -8.22 -10.71
CA SER A 28 -2.80 -8.30 -11.18
C SER A 28 -2.17 -6.94 -11.44
N ILE A 29 -2.99 -5.94 -11.81
CA ILE A 29 -2.54 -4.55 -12.02
C ILE A 29 -2.49 -3.77 -10.71
N SER A 30 -3.53 -3.89 -9.88
CA SER A 30 -3.66 -3.09 -8.65
C SER A 30 -2.86 -3.63 -7.47
N ALA A 31 -2.71 -4.95 -7.34
CA ALA A 31 -1.96 -5.58 -6.26
C ALA A 31 -0.49 -5.13 -6.18
N PRO A 32 0.31 -5.09 -7.26
CA PRO A 32 1.69 -4.62 -7.17
C PRO A 32 1.78 -3.13 -6.82
N ALA A 33 0.86 -2.30 -7.32
CA ALA A 33 0.80 -0.88 -6.95
C ALA A 33 0.51 -0.70 -5.45
N PHE A 34 -0.45 -1.45 -4.92
CA PHE A 34 -0.78 -1.44 -3.49
C PHE A 34 0.35 -2.01 -2.63
N ALA A 35 0.99 -3.10 -3.06
CA ALA A 35 2.12 -3.69 -2.36
C ALA A 35 3.30 -2.72 -2.25
N ASN A 36 3.60 -1.95 -3.31
CA ASN A 36 4.63 -0.93 -3.31
C ASN A 36 4.32 0.21 -2.32
N LEU A 37 3.06 0.68 -2.27
CA LEU A 37 2.65 1.69 -1.29
C LEU A 37 2.77 1.15 0.14
N LYS A 38 2.31 -0.08 0.39
CA LYS A 38 2.43 -0.74 1.69
C LYS A 38 3.89 -0.89 2.11
N ALA A 39 4.78 -1.25 1.19
CA ALA A 39 6.21 -1.36 1.47
C ALA A 39 6.78 -0.01 1.94
N ARG A 40 6.44 1.10 1.26
CA ARG A 40 6.85 2.45 1.65
C ARG A 40 6.27 2.89 3.01
N ALA A 41 5.03 2.51 3.30
CA ALA A 41 4.42 2.75 4.61
C ALA A 41 5.16 2.02 5.74
N ASN A 42 5.54 0.77 5.51
CA ASN A 42 6.36 0.01 6.45
C ASN A 42 7.75 0.65 6.63
N THR A 43 8.42 1.03 5.54
CA THR A 43 9.72 1.72 5.62
C THR A 43 9.63 3.01 6.44
N LEU A 44 8.57 3.81 6.23
CA LEU A 44 8.36 5.02 7.02
C LEU A 44 8.17 4.71 8.51
N ALA A 45 7.36 3.69 8.83
CA ALA A 45 7.15 3.25 10.21
C ALA A 45 8.45 2.72 10.86
N ASP A 46 9.26 1.99 10.12
CA ASP A 46 10.55 1.47 10.59
C ASP A 46 11.52 2.62 10.91
N ILE A 47 11.58 3.64 10.04
CA ILE A 47 12.38 4.85 10.29
C ILE A 47 11.88 5.60 11.53
N MET A 48 10.57 5.74 11.70
CA MET A 48 10.00 6.40 12.88
C MET A 48 10.27 5.65 14.19
N ASN A 49 10.45 4.33 14.13
CA ASN A 49 10.78 3.48 15.28
C ASN A 49 12.28 3.45 15.62
N MET A 50 13.16 4.07 14.82
CA MET A 50 14.59 4.11 15.13
C MET A 50 14.88 4.90 16.42
N SER A 51 15.70 4.33 17.29
CA SER A 51 16.08 4.94 18.57
C SER A 51 17.24 5.92 18.47
N SER A 52 18.11 5.74 17.47
CA SER A 52 19.30 6.58 17.24
C SER A 52 18.98 7.81 16.41
N SER A 53 19.20 9.00 16.97
CA SER A 53 19.03 10.28 16.27
C SER A 53 19.96 10.44 15.06
N SER A 54 21.15 9.84 15.11
CA SER A 54 22.12 9.87 14.01
C SER A 54 21.72 8.97 12.84
N GLU A 55 21.08 7.84 13.12
CA GLU A 55 20.51 6.96 12.09
C GLU A 55 19.25 7.59 11.49
N LEU A 56 18.41 8.19 12.33
CA LEU A 56 17.23 8.90 11.88
C LEU A 56 17.57 10.08 10.95
N ALA A 57 18.64 10.82 11.24
CA ALA A 57 19.13 11.90 10.38
C ALA A 57 19.64 11.40 9.02
N LYS A 58 20.25 10.20 8.98
CA LYS A 58 20.72 9.56 7.73
C LYS A 58 19.55 9.05 6.90
N SER A 59 18.58 8.40 7.53
CA SER A 59 17.40 7.82 6.89
C SER A 59 16.29 8.84 6.59
N ARG A 60 16.51 10.12 6.96
CA ARG A 60 15.52 11.18 6.77
C ARG A 60 15.11 11.35 5.31
N ALA A 61 16.07 11.32 4.38
CA ALA A 61 15.78 11.50 2.96
C ALA A 61 14.83 10.42 2.43
N ASP A 62 15.04 9.17 2.86
CA ASP A 62 14.19 8.03 2.53
C ASP A 62 12.79 8.17 3.17
N GLY A 63 12.73 8.65 4.41
CA GLY A 63 11.48 8.97 5.11
C GLY A 63 10.68 10.08 4.42
N ASP A 64 11.34 11.18 4.04
CA ASP A 64 10.75 12.30 3.30
C ASP A 64 10.18 11.83 1.94
N GLU A 65 10.92 10.98 1.21
CA GLU A 65 10.44 10.42 -0.04
C GLU A 65 9.24 9.48 0.16
N CYS A 66 9.29 8.59 1.15
CA CYS A 66 8.19 7.68 1.46
C CYS A 66 6.93 8.45 1.87
N ALA A 67 7.06 9.42 2.78
CA ALA A 67 5.96 10.25 3.24
C ALA A 67 5.34 11.07 2.10
N ARG A 68 6.15 11.60 1.17
CA ARG A 68 5.68 12.33 -0.02
C ARG A 68 4.89 11.43 -0.99
N ILE A 69 5.35 10.20 -1.20
CA ILE A 69 4.71 9.27 -2.14
C ILE A 69 3.44 8.66 -1.56
N LEU A 70 3.41 8.40 -0.25
CA LEU A 70 2.20 7.99 0.46
C LEU A 70 1.17 9.14 0.52
N GLY A 71 1.66 10.36 0.70
CA GLY A 71 0.85 11.58 0.75
C GLY A 71 -0.13 11.61 1.93
N GLY A 72 -0.98 12.64 1.94
CA GLY A 72 -2.06 12.80 2.90
C GLY A 72 -1.57 12.71 4.35
N GLY A 73 -2.26 11.88 5.16
CA GLY A 73 -1.97 11.73 6.59
C GLY A 73 -0.57 11.24 6.91
N HIS A 74 0.07 10.43 6.06
CA HIS A 74 1.44 9.95 6.32
C HIS A 74 2.46 11.10 6.28
N GLN A 75 2.22 12.10 5.43
CA GLN A 75 3.08 13.27 5.34
C GLN A 75 2.91 14.20 6.54
N GLU A 76 1.69 14.33 7.06
CA GLU A 76 1.40 15.09 8.27
C GLU A 76 2.04 14.42 9.50
N THR A 77 1.80 13.13 9.71
CA THR A 77 2.40 12.36 10.82
C THR A 77 3.93 12.38 10.77
N TRP A 78 4.53 12.28 9.58
CA TRP A 78 5.98 12.37 9.43
C TRP A 78 6.52 13.76 9.80
N ASN A 79 5.83 14.82 9.38
CA ASN A 79 6.21 16.19 9.72
C ASN A 79 6.09 16.49 11.23
N GLU A 80 5.05 15.97 11.87
CA GLU A 80 4.86 16.05 13.33
C GLU A 80 6.00 15.34 14.05
N PHE A 81 6.30 14.11 13.66
CA PHE A 81 7.41 13.33 14.22
C PHE A 81 8.77 14.02 14.09
N LEU A 82 9.08 14.59 12.92
CA LEU A 82 10.30 15.39 12.74
C LEU A 82 10.32 16.66 13.60
N THR A 83 9.15 17.24 13.89
CA THR A 83 9.03 18.41 14.78
C THR A 83 9.29 18.01 16.22
N GLU A 84 8.70 16.90 16.70
CA GLU A 84 8.92 16.36 18.04
C GLU A 84 10.39 16.00 18.30
N LYS A 85 11.07 15.44 17.30
CA LYS A 85 12.50 15.09 17.39
C LYS A 85 13.45 16.28 17.19
N GLY A 86 12.93 17.49 16.92
CA GLY A 86 13.73 18.69 16.69
C GLY A 86 14.55 18.67 15.39
N LEU A 87 14.19 17.81 14.44
CA LEU A 87 14.91 17.58 13.18
C LEU A 87 14.27 18.32 12.00
N LYS A 88 13.10 18.92 12.18
CA LYS A 88 12.50 19.80 11.17
C LYS A 88 13.32 21.09 11.05
N ARG A 89 14.01 21.27 9.92
CA ARG A 89 14.61 22.57 9.58
C ARG A 89 13.48 23.54 9.29
N ARG A 90 13.52 24.69 9.98
CA ARG A 90 12.63 25.83 9.80
C ARG A 90 12.58 26.30 8.35
#